data_AF-A0A7W8GF77-F1
#
_entry.id   AF-A0A7W8GF77-F1
#
_cell.length_a   1.000
_cell.length_b   1.000
_cell.length_c   1.000
_cell.angle_alpha   90.00
_cell.angle_beta   90.00
_cell.angle_gamma   90.00
#
_symmetry.space_group_name_H-M   'P 1'
#
loop_
_entity.id
_entity.type
_entity.pdbx_description
1 polymer ?
#
loop_
_entity_poly.entity_id
_entity_poly.type
_entity_poly.pdbx_seq_one_letter_code
_entity_poly.pdbx_strand_id
1 'polypeptide(L)'
;MTKLPVTAADKDALIASAAAVGIKVTRTSKDFFLEDGDDKARVTPTEIKRLIADAQLQAAHEEDERAEALALADEIREQEASGDVTDEVEVLPGEAPALQSVPVEEAVEAPADPKTSNHAQRVGGLRPIKEAKPKTEKAAKVVVKWGPPCGGDLGGVPAALHEEGRNPIVHLSFTPASTHKNKEEAAAAARRGSTAGWLAALAQDVDGTQFWIVATTNERGNLVLDGQEVRLELLTGKEAETYREKVKNARFKTKSQWVAQAI
;
A
#
# COMPACT_ATOMS: atom_id res chain seq x y z
N MET A 1 4.93 32.04 -5.03
CA MET A 1 4.36 31.82 -6.37
C MET A 1 2.85 31.76 -6.25
N THR A 2 2.16 32.79 -6.74
CA THR A 2 0.70 32.85 -6.83
C THR A 2 0.24 31.91 -7.93
N LYS A 3 -0.56 30.89 -7.60
CA LYS A 3 -1.14 29.98 -8.62
C LYS A 3 -2.10 30.80 -9.49
N LEU A 4 -1.81 30.87 -10.78
CA LEU A 4 -2.71 31.47 -11.77
C LEU A 4 -4.07 30.76 -11.70
N PRO A 5 -5.19 31.50 -11.75
CA PRO A 5 -6.51 30.90 -11.75
C PRO A 5 -6.70 30.06 -13.02
N VAL A 6 -7.12 28.81 -12.85
CA VAL A 6 -7.40 27.88 -13.97
C VAL A 6 -8.56 28.43 -14.79
N THR A 7 -8.34 28.67 -16.09
CA THR A 7 -9.36 29.25 -16.98
C THR A 7 -10.44 28.22 -17.32
N ALA A 8 -11.59 28.67 -17.82
CA ALA A 8 -12.64 27.75 -18.29
C ALA A 8 -12.13 26.83 -19.42
N ALA A 9 -11.30 27.36 -20.33
CA ALA A 9 -10.68 26.59 -21.40
C ALA A 9 -9.76 25.49 -20.87
N ASP A 10 -8.93 25.78 -19.86
CA ASP A 10 -8.04 24.77 -19.24
C ASP A 10 -8.83 23.63 -18.60
N LYS A 11 -9.96 23.96 -17.98
CA LYS A 11 -10.86 22.97 -17.38
C LYS A 11 -11.52 22.09 -18.45
N ASP A 12 -11.90 22.66 -19.60
CA ASP A 12 -12.48 21.91 -20.72
C ASP A 12 -11.45 21.02 -21.41
N ALA A 13 -10.23 21.51 -21.60
CA ALA A 13 -9.12 20.72 -22.11
C ALA A 13 -8.83 19.52 -21.20
N LEU A 14 -8.88 19.69 -19.87
CA LEU A 14 -8.69 18.60 -18.92
C LEU A 14 -9.79 17.52 -19.02
N ILE A 15 -11.04 17.92 -19.25
CA ILE A 15 -12.16 16.98 -19.46
C ILE A 15 -11.97 16.23 -20.78
N ALA A 16 -11.58 16.93 -21.85
CA ALA A 16 -11.31 16.31 -23.14
C ALA A 16 -10.16 15.27 -23.05
N SER A 17 -9.08 15.60 -22.33
CA SER A 17 -7.98 14.66 -22.08
C SER A 17 -8.42 13.46 -21.25
N ALA A 18 -9.30 13.63 -20.27
CA ALA A 18 -9.87 12.53 -19.50
C ALA A 18 -10.73 11.61 -20.39
N ALA A 19 -11.58 12.19 -21.24
CA ALA A 19 -12.42 11.43 -22.16
C ALA A 19 -11.61 10.61 -23.18
N ALA A 20 -10.45 11.12 -23.61
CA ALA A 20 -9.56 10.42 -24.55
C ALA A 20 -9.01 9.10 -23.99
N VAL A 21 -8.93 8.96 -22.66
CA VAL A 21 -8.50 7.74 -21.97
C VAL A 21 -9.66 6.99 -21.31
N GLY A 22 -10.89 7.27 -21.74
CA GLY A 22 -12.10 6.58 -21.26
C GLY A 22 -12.64 7.07 -19.90
N ILE A 23 -12.06 8.13 -19.32
CA ILE A 23 -12.49 8.66 -18.03
C ILE A 23 -13.57 9.73 -18.24
N LYS A 24 -14.79 9.47 -17.73
CA LYS A 24 -15.90 10.43 -17.81
C LYS A 24 -15.85 11.43 -16.67
N VAL A 25 -15.54 12.68 -17.00
CA VAL A 25 -15.51 13.79 -16.05
C VAL A 25 -16.51 14.86 -16.46
N THR A 26 -17.35 15.28 -15.53
CA THR A 26 -18.20 16.47 -15.69
C THR A 26 -17.72 17.60 -14.79
N ARG A 27 -18.10 18.83 -15.10
CA ARG A 27 -17.76 20.00 -14.27
C ARG A 27 -18.97 20.87 -13.97
N THR A 28 -18.84 21.61 -12.88
CA THR A 28 -19.60 22.81 -12.57
C THR A 28 -18.67 24.02 -12.68
N SER A 29 -19.18 25.23 -12.42
CA SER A 29 -18.35 26.45 -12.41
C SER A 29 -17.15 26.35 -11.45
N LYS A 30 -17.29 25.60 -10.35
CA LYS A 30 -16.30 25.50 -9.28
C LYS A 30 -15.59 24.14 -9.21
N ASP A 31 -16.31 23.04 -9.45
CA ASP A 31 -15.88 21.69 -9.10
C ASP A 31 -15.95 20.71 -10.26
N PHE A 32 -15.14 19.64 -10.20
CA PHE A 32 -15.19 18.52 -11.13
C PHE A 32 -15.78 17.29 -10.45
N PHE A 33 -16.40 16.44 -11.26
CA PHE A 33 -17.04 15.20 -10.84
C PHE A 33 -16.63 14.08 -11.78
N LEU A 34 -16.09 13.01 -11.22
CA LEU A 34 -15.85 11.77 -11.92
C LEU A 34 -17.17 10.99 -11.92
N GLU A 35 -17.61 10.54 -13.09
CA GLU A 35 -18.77 9.66 -13.23
C GLU A 35 -18.31 8.21 -13.29
N ASP A 36 -18.77 7.42 -12.33
CA ASP A 36 -18.54 5.97 -12.27
C ASP A 36 -19.89 5.28 -12.08
N GLY A 37 -20.49 4.83 -13.18
CA GLY A 37 -21.87 4.35 -13.20
C GLY A 37 -22.87 5.44 -12.80
N ASP A 38 -23.68 5.16 -11.78
CA ASP A 38 -24.67 6.10 -11.22
C ASP A 38 -24.05 7.04 -10.16
N ASP A 39 -22.83 6.76 -9.71
CA ASP A 39 -22.16 7.53 -8.67
C ASP A 39 -21.34 8.68 -9.25
N LYS A 40 -21.44 9.85 -8.58
CA LYS A 40 -20.65 11.04 -8.91
C LYS A 40 -19.74 11.40 -7.75
N ALA A 41 -18.44 11.20 -7.93
CA ALA A 41 -17.44 11.56 -6.95
C ALA A 41 -16.82 12.92 -7.29
N ARG A 42 -16.79 13.85 -6.32
CA ARG A 42 -16.08 15.11 -6.51
C ARG A 42 -14.57 14.87 -6.57
N VAL A 43 -13.94 15.38 -7.61
CA VAL A 43 -12.50 15.22 -7.85
C VAL A 43 -11.85 16.58 -8.10
N THR A 44 -10.55 16.65 -7.82
CA THR A 44 -9.73 17.82 -8.08
C THR A 44 -9.03 17.72 -9.45
N PRO A 45 -8.61 18.85 -10.05
CA PRO A 45 -7.85 18.83 -11.30
C PRO A 45 -6.60 17.96 -11.24
N THR A 46 -5.91 17.94 -10.10
CA THR A 46 -4.70 17.14 -9.90
C THR A 46 -5.02 15.64 -9.89
N GLU A 47 -6.14 15.24 -9.28
CA GLU A 47 -6.59 13.85 -9.29
C GLU A 47 -6.96 13.40 -10.71
N ILE A 48 -7.67 14.23 -11.49
CA ILE A 48 -7.98 13.92 -12.90
C ILE A 48 -6.69 13.71 -13.70
N LYS A 49 -5.70 14.60 -13.56
CA LYS A 49 -4.41 14.44 -14.24
C LYS A 49 -3.69 13.15 -13.86
N ARG A 50 -3.76 12.76 -12.58
CA ARG A 50 -3.18 11.50 -12.12
C ARG A 50 -3.89 10.31 -12.76
N LEU A 51 -5.23 10.30 -12.75
CA LEU A 51 -6.00 9.22 -13.37
C LEU A 51 -5.72 9.10 -14.88
N ILE A 52 -5.53 10.22 -15.59
CA ILE A 52 -5.13 10.20 -17.00
C ILE A 52 -3.76 9.54 -17.17
N ALA A 53 -2.78 9.92 -16.35
CA ALA A 53 -1.43 9.35 -16.43
C ALA A 53 -1.43 7.84 -16.10
N ASP A 54 -2.18 7.44 -15.07
CA ASP A 54 -2.34 6.03 -14.68
C ASP A 54 -2.96 5.22 -15.83
N ALA A 55 -4.01 5.73 -16.48
CA ALA A 55 -4.67 5.07 -17.62
C ALA A 55 -3.76 4.97 -18.85
N GLN A 56 -2.94 5.99 -19.12
CA GLN A 56 -1.97 5.96 -20.22
C GLN A 56 -0.86 4.95 -19.98
N LEU A 57 -0.39 4.85 -18.74
CA LEU A 57 0.64 3.88 -18.36
C LEU A 57 0.10 2.45 -18.48
N GLN A 58 -1.13 2.21 -18.05
CA GLN A 58 -1.77 0.91 -18.23
C GLN A 58 -1.93 0.54 -19.70
N ALA A 59 -2.39 1.48 -20.54
CA ALA A 59 -2.51 1.24 -21.98
C ALA A 59 -1.16 0.91 -22.64
N ALA A 60 -0.07 1.55 -22.20
CA ALA A 60 1.28 1.23 -22.69
C ALA A 60 1.72 -0.19 -22.29
N HIS A 61 1.49 -0.59 -21.05
CA HIS A 61 1.79 -1.96 -20.61
C HIS A 61 0.97 -3.01 -21.36
N GLU A 62 -0.32 -2.76 -21.60
CA GLU A 62 -1.17 -3.68 -22.37
C GLU A 62 -0.70 -3.80 -23.84
N GLU A 63 -0.14 -2.73 -24.42
CA GLU A 63 0.46 -2.76 -25.76
C GLU A 63 1.77 -3.56 -25.78
N ASP A 64 2.62 -3.38 -24.77
CA ASP A 64 3.88 -4.15 -24.62
C ASP A 64 3.59 -5.65 -24.44
N GLU A 65 2.67 -6.01 -23.55
CA GLU A 65 2.24 -7.41 -23.34
C GLU A 65 1.68 -8.03 -24.63
N ARG A 66 0.91 -7.24 -25.41
CA ARG A 66 0.39 -7.71 -26.69
C ARG A 66 1.49 -7.89 -27.73
N ALA A 67 2.49 -7.03 -27.75
CA ALA A 67 3.63 -7.15 -28.64
C ALA A 67 4.48 -8.39 -28.31
N GLU A 68 4.72 -8.64 -27.01
CA GLU A 68 5.41 -9.85 -26.53
C GLU A 68 4.62 -11.12 -26.87
N ALA A 69 3.30 -11.12 -26.67
CA ALA A 69 2.46 -12.26 -27.03
C ALA A 69 2.46 -12.54 -28.54
N LEU A 70 2.52 -11.49 -29.37
CA LEU A 70 2.63 -11.65 -30.83
C LEU A 70 4.00 -12.22 -31.23
N ALA A 71 5.08 -11.73 -30.62
CA ALA A 71 6.43 -12.24 -30.87
C ALA A 71 6.57 -13.72 -30.48
N LEU A 72 6.01 -14.11 -29.33
CA LEU A 72 5.99 -15.51 -28.89
C LEU A 72 5.16 -16.40 -29.84
N ALA A 73 4.02 -15.89 -30.34
CA ALA A 73 3.20 -16.62 -31.30
C ALA A 73 3.90 -16.83 -32.65
N ASP A 74 4.73 -15.87 -33.08
CA ASP A 74 5.55 -16.00 -34.29
C ASP A 74 6.72 -16.98 -34.08
N GLU A 75 7.36 -16.99 -32.90
CA GLU A 75 8.40 -17.97 -32.54
C GLU A 75 7.87 -19.41 -32.53
N ILE A 76 6.68 -19.65 -31.96
CA ILE A 76 6.03 -20.97 -31.99
C ILE A 76 5.75 -21.41 -33.43
N ARG A 77 5.26 -20.50 -34.28
CA ARG A 77 5.01 -20.80 -35.70
C ARG A 77 6.29 -21.14 -36.45
N GLU A 78 7.41 -20.48 -36.13
CA GLU A 78 8.72 -20.76 -36.74
C GLU A 78 9.29 -22.11 -36.27
N GLN A 79 9.11 -22.46 -34.99
CA GLN A 79 9.45 -23.79 -34.46
C GLN A 79 8.64 -24.91 -35.12
N GLU A 80 7.33 -24.74 -35.28
CA GLU A 80 6.46 -25.70 -36.00
C GLU A 80 6.82 -25.83 -37.49
N ALA A 81 7.29 -24.74 -38.12
CA ALA A 81 7.75 -24.76 -39.51
C ALA A 81 9.16 -25.38 -39.68
N SER A 82 9.99 -25.39 -38.63
CA SER A 82 11.37 -25.91 -38.66
C SER A 82 11.50 -27.43 -38.56
N GLY A 83 10.40 -28.15 -38.24
CA GLY A 83 10.23 -29.57 -38.51
C GLY A 83 11.39 -30.50 -38.15
N ASP A 84 11.63 -30.72 -36.85
CA ASP A 84 12.33 -31.92 -36.37
C ASP A 84 11.77 -32.36 -35.00
N VAL A 85 10.65 -33.10 -35.03
CA VAL A 85 10.25 -33.96 -33.91
C VAL A 85 9.78 -35.29 -34.50
N THR A 86 10.74 -36.19 -34.68
CA THR A 86 10.49 -37.63 -34.56
C THR A 86 10.61 -37.98 -33.08
N ASP A 87 9.53 -38.39 -32.43
CA ASP A 87 9.46 -39.73 -31.86
C ASP A 87 8.05 -40.05 -31.34
N GLU A 88 7.65 -41.27 -31.60
CA GLU A 88 6.43 -41.92 -31.13
C GLU A 88 6.51 -42.16 -29.62
N VAL A 89 5.37 -42.41 -28.95
CA VAL A 89 5.12 -43.63 -28.14
C VAL A 89 3.90 -43.47 -27.21
N GLU A 90 2.98 -44.40 -27.44
CA GLU A 90 2.01 -45.07 -26.56
C GLU A 90 0.96 -44.32 -25.73
N VAL A 91 -0.26 -44.47 -26.23
CA VAL A 91 -1.50 -44.58 -25.47
C VAL A 91 -1.49 -45.85 -24.61
N LEU A 92 -1.78 -45.74 -23.30
CA LEU A 92 -2.51 -46.79 -22.57
C LEU A 92 -3.51 -46.18 -21.56
N PRO A 93 -4.75 -46.73 -21.47
CA PRO A 93 -5.82 -46.22 -20.63
C PRO A 93 -5.97 -47.00 -19.30
N GLY A 94 -6.54 -46.34 -18.29
CA GLY A 94 -7.18 -46.98 -17.15
C GLY A 94 -6.37 -46.96 -15.85
N GLU A 95 -6.91 -46.34 -14.80
CA GLU A 95 -7.48 -47.04 -13.63
C GLU A 95 -7.88 -45.99 -12.56
N ALA A 96 -9.18 -45.84 -12.33
CA ALA A 96 -9.67 -45.38 -11.04
C ALA A 96 -9.75 -46.60 -10.12
N PRO A 97 -9.45 -46.49 -8.82
CA PRO A 97 -10.59 -46.52 -7.89
C PRO A 97 -10.43 -45.76 -6.55
N ALA A 98 -11.62 -45.48 -6.00
CA ALA A 98 -12.04 -45.58 -4.60
C ALA A 98 -11.64 -44.51 -3.55
N LEU A 99 -12.60 -43.61 -3.33
CA LEU A 99 -13.32 -43.39 -2.06
C LEU A 99 -12.81 -44.16 -0.82
N GLN A 100 -12.43 -43.41 0.22
CA GLN A 100 -12.70 -43.77 1.61
C GLN A 100 -13.22 -42.53 2.37
N SER A 101 -14.55 -42.52 2.54
CA SER A 101 -15.26 -41.94 3.68
C SER A 101 -14.97 -42.83 4.92
N VAL A 102 -15.04 -42.44 6.21
CA VAL A 102 -16.00 -41.69 7.04
C VAL A 102 -15.40 -41.67 8.51
N PRO A 103 -16.06 -41.29 9.63
CA PRO A 103 -16.57 -39.98 10.12
C PRO A 103 -16.24 -39.70 11.65
N VAL A 104 -16.97 -38.74 12.27
CA VAL A 104 -17.36 -38.62 13.72
C VAL A 104 -16.40 -37.80 14.60
N GLU A 105 -16.75 -36.87 15.52
CA GLU A 105 -17.96 -36.40 16.26
C GLU A 105 -17.66 -34.92 16.65
N GLU A 106 -18.52 -33.92 16.42
CA GLU A 106 -19.58 -33.42 17.32
C GLU A 106 -19.22 -33.35 18.83
N ALA A 107 -19.00 -32.13 19.33
CA ALA A 107 -19.44 -31.73 20.68
C ALA A 107 -19.51 -30.19 20.80
N VAL A 108 -20.66 -29.76 21.27
CA VAL A 108 -21.16 -28.40 21.48
C VAL A 108 -20.57 -27.81 22.78
N GLU A 109 -20.63 -26.48 22.91
CA GLU A 109 -21.13 -25.76 24.10
C GLU A 109 -20.23 -24.61 24.63
N ALA A 110 -20.67 -23.37 24.37
CA ALA A 110 -20.47 -22.21 25.24
C ALA A 110 -21.63 -22.22 26.29
N PRO A 111 -21.59 -21.56 27.48
CA PRO A 111 -21.35 -20.11 27.59
C PRO A 111 -20.83 -19.58 28.97
N ALA A 112 -20.76 -18.24 29.06
CA ALA A 112 -21.22 -17.38 30.18
C ALA A 112 -20.18 -16.54 30.95
N ASP A 113 -20.26 -15.23 30.71
CA ASP A 113 -20.13 -14.15 31.71
C ASP A 113 -21.01 -14.41 32.95
N PRO A 114 -20.68 -13.78 34.10
CA PRO A 114 -21.63 -12.79 34.60
C PRO A 114 -21.00 -11.49 35.15
N LYS A 115 -21.75 -10.41 34.89
CA LYS A 115 -21.67 -9.06 35.48
C LYS A 115 -21.92 -9.06 37.00
N THR A 116 -21.41 -8.06 37.72
CA THR A 116 -22.16 -7.06 38.56
C THR A 116 -21.17 -6.17 39.35
N SER A 117 -21.23 -4.82 39.24
CA SER A 117 -21.94 -3.83 40.11
C SER A 117 -21.36 -3.74 41.54
N ASN A 118 -21.21 -2.62 42.26
CA ASN A 118 -21.86 -1.30 42.26
C ASN A 118 -21.16 -0.34 43.28
N HIS A 119 -21.61 0.92 43.31
CA HIS A 119 -21.48 1.97 44.38
C HIS A 119 -20.15 2.73 44.53
N ALA A 120 -20.02 4.06 44.41
CA ALA A 120 -20.83 5.27 44.74
C ALA A 120 -20.75 5.75 46.21
N GLN A 121 -20.12 6.92 46.45
CA GLN A 121 -20.52 8.02 47.37
C GLN A 121 -19.51 9.20 47.24
N ARG A 122 -19.91 10.43 46.85
CA ARG A 122 -20.40 11.61 47.65
C ARG A 122 -19.22 12.39 48.31
N VAL A 123 -19.08 13.73 48.39
CA VAL A 123 -20.00 14.90 48.48
C VAL A 123 -19.21 16.23 48.19
N GLY A 124 -19.90 17.26 47.65
CA GLY A 124 -19.65 18.71 47.92
C GLY A 124 -18.69 19.44 46.96
N GLY A 125 -18.90 20.67 46.47
CA GLY A 125 -19.93 21.70 46.60
C GLY A 125 -19.37 23.02 46.02
N LEU A 126 -20.24 23.84 45.41
CA LEU A 126 -20.08 25.27 45.03
C LEU A 126 -19.23 25.65 43.79
N ARG A 127 -19.93 26.15 42.75
CA ARG A 127 -19.48 27.04 41.66
C ARG A 127 -19.71 28.52 42.11
N PRO A 128 -19.26 29.60 41.42
CA PRO A 128 -18.71 29.67 40.05
C PRO A 128 -17.50 30.60 39.86
N ILE A 129 -16.58 30.22 38.97
CA ILE A 129 -15.72 31.18 38.26
C ILE A 129 -15.83 30.86 36.78
N LYS A 130 -16.38 31.82 36.01
CA LYS A 130 -16.31 31.82 34.55
C LYS A 130 -14.86 32.09 34.16
N GLU A 131 -14.05 31.03 34.14
CA GLU A 131 -12.79 31.03 33.42
C GLU A 131 -13.02 30.35 32.08
N ALA A 132 -12.57 31.04 31.04
CA ALA A 132 -12.76 30.67 29.65
C ALA A 132 -12.32 29.22 29.44
N LYS A 133 -13.23 28.41 28.87
CA LYS A 133 -12.91 27.06 28.40
C LYS A 133 -11.59 27.13 27.63
N PRO A 134 -10.54 26.37 27.98
CA PRO A 134 -9.56 26.05 26.97
C PRO A 134 -10.36 25.36 25.87
N LYS A 135 -10.35 25.94 24.66
CA LYS A 135 -10.79 25.20 23.48
C LYS A 135 -9.88 23.98 23.46
N THR A 136 -10.39 22.84 23.91
CA THR A 136 -9.87 21.54 23.51
C THR A 136 -9.96 21.55 22.00
N GLU A 137 -8.88 21.94 21.35
CA GLU A 137 -8.58 21.55 19.99
C GLU A 137 -8.78 20.04 19.99
N LYS A 138 -9.89 19.60 19.39
CA LYS A 138 -10.01 18.21 18.99
C LYS A 138 -8.78 17.98 18.14
N ALA A 139 -7.82 17.21 18.67
CA ALA A 139 -6.67 16.76 17.92
C ALA A 139 -7.20 16.31 16.57
N ALA A 140 -6.86 17.07 15.52
CA ALA A 140 -7.31 16.78 14.18
C ALA A 140 -6.95 15.32 13.95
N LYS A 141 -7.94 14.48 13.62
CA LYS A 141 -7.71 13.09 13.23
C LYS A 141 -6.60 13.15 12.18
N VAL A 142 -5.39 12.71 12.55
CA VAL A 142 -4.28 12.59 11.62
C VAL A 142 -4.67 11.45 10.70
N VAL A 143 -5.29 11.83 9.58
CA VAL A 143 -5.61 10.93 8.49
C VAL A 143 -4.27 10.57 7.84
N VAL A 144 -3.66 9.51 8.34
CA VAL A 144 -2.44 8.93 7.76
C VAL A 144 -2.82 8.34 6.41
N LYS A 145 -2.44 9.00 5.31
CA LYS A 145 -2.40 8.42 3.96
C LYS A 145 -0.94 8.12 3.59
N TRP A 146 -0.61 6.85 3.43
CA TRP A 146 0.59 6.35 2.76
C TRP A 146 0.19 5.29 1.74
N GLY A 147 0.86 5.36 0.59
CA GLY A 147 0.97 4.34 -0.43
C GLY A 147 2.34 4.57 -1.11
N PRO A 148 3.14 3.54 -1.36
CA PRO A 148 4.32 3.53 -2.16
C PRO A 148 4.11 4.17 -3.54
N PRO A 149 5.22 4.60 -4.13
CA PRO A 149 6.52 4.82 -3.48
C PRO A 149 6.60 6.31 -3.16
N CYS A 150 6.86 6.71 -1.91
CA CYS A 150 7.08 8.14 -1.71
C CYS A 150 8.48 8.48 -2.19
N GLY A 151 8.61 8.84 -3.47
CA GLY A 151 9.68 9.64 -4.05
C GLY A 151 10.80 8.90 -4.80
N GLY A 152 11.01 9.30 -6.07
CA GLY A 152 12.07 8.79 -6.95
C GLY A 152 11.77 7.42 -7.56
N ASP A 153 12.78 6.79 -8.17
CA ASP A 153 12.65 5.50 -8.85
C ASP A 153 12.92 4.34 -7.87
N LEU A 154 11.91 3.48 -7.68
CA LEU A 154 11.99 2.26 -6.86
C LEU A 154 11.73 1.00 -7.70
N GLY A 155 11.87 1.05 -9.02
CA GLY A 155 11.61 -0.10 -9.91
C GLY A 155 12.45 -1.34 -9.59
N GLY A 156 13.63 -1.16 -8.99
CA GLY A 156 14.49 -2.25 -8.52
C GLY A 156 14.18 -2.80 -7.12
N VAL A 157 13.18 -2.24 -6.41
CA VAL A 157 12.88 -2.59 -5.02
C VAL A 157 11.62 -3.46 -4.93
N PRO A 158 11.74 -4.78 -4.72
CA PRO A 158 10.57 -5.68 -4.72
C PRO A 158 9.49 -5.27 -3.71
N ALA A 159 9.90 -4.78 -2.53
CA ALA A 159 8.98 -4.32 -1.50
C ALA A 159 8.16 -3.08 -1.91
N ALA A 160 8.66 -2.25 -2.84
CA ALA A 160 7.94 -1.08 -3.34
C ALA A 160 6.89 -1.46 -4.39
N LEU A 161 7.09 -2.59 -5.08
CA LEU A 161 6.20 -3.11 -6.12
C LEU A 161 5.13 -4.07 -5.56
N HIS A 162 5.35 -4.62 -4.37
CA HIS A 162 4.44 -5.54 -3.70
C HIS A 162 3.14 -4.85 -3.22
N GLU A 163 1.98 -5.50 -3.36
CA GLU A 163 0.68 -4.94 -2.91
C GLU A 163 0.67 -4.67 -1.40
N GLU A 164 1.17 -5.62 -0.61
CA GLU A 164 1.40 -5.53 0.83
C GLU A 164 2.53 -4.57 1.21
N GLY A 165 3.27 -4.03 0.24
CA GLY A 165 4.20 -2.92 0.44
C GLY A 165 3.48 -1.59 0.69
N ARG A 166 2.14 -1.53 0.54
CA ARG A 166 1.42 -0.25 0.50
C ARG A 166 1.36 0.54 1.81
N ASN A 167 1.38 -0.15 2.94
CA ASN A 167 1.34 0.50 4.25
C ASN A 167 1.88 -0.42 5.36
N PRO A 168 3.15 -0.82 5.29
CA PRO A 168 3.70 -1.84 6.17
C PRO A 168 4.01 -1.30 7.56
N ILE A 169 4.24 -2.23 8.48
CA ILE A 169 5.11 -2.04 9.64
C ILE A 169 6.41 -2.77 9.35
N VAL A 170 7.54 -2.06 9.47
CA VAL A 170 8.87 -2.64 9.28
C VAL A 170 9.49 -2.91 10.65
N HIS A 171 9.89 -4.15 10.89
CA HIS A 171 10.61 -4.57 12.08
C HIS A 171 12.10 -4.52 11.81
N LEU A 172 12.83 -3.80 12.65
CA LEU A 172 14.28 -3.65 12.56
C LEU A 172 14.94 -4.45 13.69
N SER A 173 16.00 -5.18 13.34
CA SER A 173 16.87 -5.84 14.33
C SER A 173 17.84 -4.88 15.02
N PHE A 174 17.86 -3.62 14.61
CA PHE A 174 18.74 -2.57 15.14
C PHE A 174 18.02 -1.21 15.17
N THR A 175 18.56 -0.29 15.96
CA THR A 175 18.09 1.10 15.98
C THR A 175 18.91 1.92 14.97
N PRO A 176 18.28 2.52 13.95
CA PRO A 176 18.97 3.37 12.99
C PRO A 176 19.46 4.67 13.64
N ALA A 177 20.58 5.19 13.15
CA ALA A 177 21.14 6.47 13.54
C ALA A 177 20.23 7.63 13.13
N SER A 178 19.54 7.51 11.98
CA SER A 178 18.55 8.50 11.54
C SER A 178 17.12 8.03 11.81
N THR A 179 16.43 8.76 12.69
CA THR A 179 15.02 8.54 13.00
C THR A 179 14.25 9.86 12.91
N HIS A 180 12.96 9.74 12.60
CA HIS A 180 12.07 10.88 12.41
C HIS A 180 10.79 10.71 13.23
N LYS A 181 10.23 11.83 13.69
CA LYS A 181 9.04 11.80 14.54
C LYS A 181 7.77 11.51 13.75
N ASN A 182 7.76 11.90 12.48
CA ASN A 182 6.60 11.80 11.60
C ASN A 182 7.03 11.53 10.16
N LYS A 183 6.04 11.16 9.33
CA LYS A 183 6.20 10.91 7.90
C LYS A 183 6.82 12.12 7.19
N GLU A 184 6.34 13.31 7.51
CA GLU A 184 6.65 14.53 6.77
C GLU A 184 8.12 14.90 6.94
N GLU A 185 8.67 14.75 8.15
CA GLU A 185 10.09 14.89 8.46
C GLU A 185 10.95 13.87 7.72
N ALA A 186 10.53 12.59 7.72
CA ALA A 186 11.22 11.53 6.99
C ALA A 186 11.24 11.82 5.48
N ALA A 187 10.09 12.16 4.90
CA ALA A 187 9.99 12.52 3.50
C ALA A 187 10.83 13.75 3.12
N ALA A 188 10.88 14.76 4.00
CA ALA A 188 11.70 15.94 3.77
C ALA A 188 13.20 15.66 3.90
N ALA A 189 13.62 14.76 4.81
CA ALA A 189 15.00 14.29 4.88
C ALA A 189 15.39 13.54 3.61
N ALA A 190 14.54 12.63 3.15
CA ALA A 190 14.78 11.83 1.96
C ALA A 190 14.93 12.66 0.68
N ARG A 191 14.03 13.64 0.46
CA ARG A 191 14.10 14.57 -0.69
C ARG A 191 15.37 15.41 -0.75
N ARG A 192 16.02 15.65 0.40
CA ARG A 192 17.27 16.40 0.46
C ARG A 192 18.50 15.52 0.22
N GLY A 193 18.39 14.21 0.47
CA GLY A 193 19.52 13.29 0.49
C GLY A 193 19.59 12.30 -0.66
N SER A 194 18.50 12.06 -1.42
CA SER A 194 18.48 11.09 -2.52
C SER A 194 17.71 11.58 -3.74
N THR A 195 18.32 11.44 -4.91
CA THR A 195 17.68 11.61 -6.22
C THR A 195 17.29 10.28 -6.88
N ALA A 196 17.86 9.16 -6.43
CA ALA A 196 17.69 7.85 -7.05
C ALA A 196 16.36 7.17 -6.68
N GLY A 197 15.81 7.48 -5.49
CA GLY A 197 14.65 6.78 -4.95
C GLY A 197 14.73 6.70 -3.44
N TRP A 198 13.58 6.73 -2.78
CA TRP A 198 13.51 6.56 -1.34
C TRP A 198 12.18 5.99 -0.87
N LEU A 199 12.22 5.36 0.30
CA LEU A 199 11.09 4.77 0.99
C LEU A 199 11.12 5.22 2.44
N ALA A 200 10.04 5.83 2.90
CA ALA A 200 9.86 6.11 4.32
C ALA A 200 8.81 5.17 4.90
N ALA A 201 9.15 4.54 6.01
CA ALA A 201 8.33 3.54 6.66
C ALA A 201 8.16 3.88 8.13
N LEU A 202 7.01 3.48 8.68
CA LEU A 202 6.88 3.37 10.13
C LEU A 202 7.59 2.08 10.53
N ALA A 203 8.67 2.24 11.29
CA ALA A 203 9.48 1.14 11.78
C ALA A 203 9.26 0.93 13.28
N GLN A 204 9.59 -0.27 13.72
CA GLN A 204 9.66 -0.66 15.11
C GLN A 204 11.01 -1.32 15.38
N ASP A 205 11.70 -0.90 16.43
CA ASP A 205 12.94 -1.55 16.89
C ASP A 205 12.66 -2.79 17.75
N VAL A 206 13.75 -3.42 18.20
CA VAL A 206 13.73 -4.61 19.07
C VAL A 206 13.02 -4.38 20.41
N ASP A 207 13.01 -3.14 20.91
CA ASP A 207 12.36 -2.75 22.17
C ASP A 207 10.88 -2.40 22.00
N GLY A 208 10.40 -2.39 20.75
CA GLY A 208 9.03 -2.05 20.40
C GLY A 208 8.75 -0.55 20.31
N THR A 209 9.80 0.27 20.27
CA THR A 209 9.70 1.72 20.03
C THR A 209 9.44 1.96 18.55
N GLN A 210 8.45 2.83 18.27
CA GLN A 210 8.05 3.14 16.90
C GLN A 210 8.55 4.51 16.48
N PHE A 211 9.12 4.59 15.28
CA PHE A 211 9.65 5.80 14.68
C PHE A 211 9.58 5.72 13.16
N TRP A 212 9.73 6.86 12.49
CA TRP A 212 9.83 6.90 11.04
C TRP A 212 11.28 6.79 10.61
N ILE A 213 11.53 5.95 9.60
CA ILE A 213 12.84 5.80 8.95
C ILE A 213 12.76 6.22 7.49
N VAL A 214 13.93 6.42 6.89
CA VAL A 214 14.11 6.60 5.45
C VAL A 214 15.15 5.62 4.96
N ALA A 215 14.77 4.76 4.01
CA ALA A 215 15.71 4.02 3.18
C ALA A 215 15.81 4.70 1.81
N THR A 216 17.00 4.74 1.22
CA THR A 216 17.27 5.31 -0.11
C THR A 216 17.76 4.23 -1.06
N THR A 217 17.54 4.36 -2.36
CA THR A 217 18.16 3.45 -3.34
C THR A 217 19.61 3.86 -3.62
N ASN A 218 20.51 2.87 -3.70
CA ASN A 218 21.86 3.07 -4.22
C ASN A 218 21.87 2.99 -5.76
N GLU A 219 23.03 3.17 -6.37
CA GLU A 219 23.22 3.11 -7.83
C GLU A 219 22.84 1.75 -8.45
N ARG A 220 22.80 0.69 -7.64
CA ARG A 220 22.39 -0.67 -8.05
C ARG A 220 20.89 -0.91 -7.88
N GLY A 221 20.14 0.06 -7.37
CA GLY A 221 18.71 -0.05 -7.09
C GLY A 221 18.38 -0.72 -5.75
N ASN A 222 19.38 -1.04 -4.91
CA ASN A 222 19.16 -1.68 -3.62
C ASN A 222 18.84 -0.65 -2.54
N LEU A 223 18.00 -1.03 -1.57
CA LEU A 223 17.68 -0.18 -0.43
C LEU A 223 18.87 -0.06 0.52
N VAL A 224 19.11 1.16 0.98
CA VAL A 224 20.14 1.51 1.93
C VAL A 224 19.51 2.29 3.07
N LEU A 225 19.74 1.85 4.31
CA LEU A 225 19.33 2.51 5.54
C LEU A 225 20.60 2.85 6.33
N ASP A 226 20.84 4.13 6.61
CA ASP A 226 22.03 4.62 7.31
C ASP A 226 23.37 4.12 6.74
N GLY A 227 23.46 4.02 5.41
CA GLY A 227 24.67 3.55 4.71
C GLY A 227 24.83 2.03 4.68
N GLN A 228 23.91 1.27 5.28
CA GLN A 228 23.87 -0.18 5.23
C GLN A 228 22.83 -0.66 4.21
N GLU A 229 23.23 -1.59 3.35
CA GLU A 229 22.30 -2.23 2.43
C GLU A 229 21.32 -3.11 3.20
N VAL A 230 20.03 -2.97 2.90
CA VAL A 230 18.96 -3.69 3.57
C VAL A 230 18.00 -4.31 2.57
N ARG A 231 17.61 -5.55 2.83
CA ARG A 231 16.50 -6.22 2.16
C ARG A 231 15.25 -6.10 3.02
N LEU A 232 14.13 -5.78 2.38
CA LEU A 232 12.82 -5.87 3.03
C LEU A 232 12.15 -7.19 2.63
N GLU A 233 11.72 -7.97 3.62
CA GLU A 233 11.03 -9.25 3.42
C GLU A 233 9.64 -9.23 4.07
N LEU A 234 8.63 -9.68 3.33
CA LEU A 234 7.26 -9.80 3.82
C LEU A 234 7.17 -11.02 4.75
N LEU A 235 6.71 -10.79 5.97
CA LEU A 235 6.43 -11.85 6.92
C LEU A 235 5.05 -12.44 6.63
N THR A 236 4.94 -13.77 6.66
CA THR A 236 3.68 -14.50 6.43
C THR A 236 3.40 -15.52 7.52
N GLY A 237 2.16 -16.03 7.57
CA GLY A 237 1.73 -17.07 8.52
C GLY A 237 2.05 -16.75 10.00
N LYS A 238 2.56 -17.77 10.70
CA LYS A 238 2.87 -17.72 12.15
C LYS A 238 3.95 -16.70 12.50
N GLU A 239 4.88 -16.45 11.60
CA GLU A 239 5.93 -15.45 11.82
C GLU A 239 5.33 -14.04 11.84
N ALA A 240 4.47 -13.71 10.87
CA ALA A 240 3.74 -12.45 10.86
C ALA A 240 2.91 -12.26 12.14
N GLU A 241 2.25 -13.31 12.63
CA GLU A 241 1.49 -13.27 13.89
C GLU A 241 2.38 -12.96 15.10
N THR A 242 3.52 -13.63 15.21
CA THR A 242 4.51 -13.39 16.28
C THR A 242 4.96 -11.93 16.29
N TYR A 243 5.19 -11.33 15.14
CA TYR A 243 5.55 -9.92 15.05
C TYR A 243 4.38 -8.97 15.31
N ARG A 244 3.15 -9.32 14.91
CA ARG A 244 1.93 -8.56 15.27
C ARG A 244 1.73 -8.49 16.78
N GLU A 245 2.07 -9.54 17.53
CA GLU A 245 1.96 -9.53 18.99
C GLU A 245 2.87 -8.49 19.65
N LYS A 246 4.04 -8.23 19.08
CA LYS A 246 5.00 -7.21 19.55
C LYS A 246 4.52 -5.78 19.30
N VAL A 247 3.49 -5.58 18.48
CA VAL A 247 2.97 -4.26 18.11
C VAL A 247 1.88 -3.84 19.10
N LYS A 248 2.08 -2.74 19.82
CA LYS A 248 1.15 -2.30 20.89
C LYS A 248 -0.23 -1.83 20.38
N ASN A 249 -0.33 -1.28 19.17
CA ASN A 249 -1.57 -0.69 18.66
C ASN A 249 -2.30 -1.64 17.71
N ALA A 250 -3.57 -1.94 18.01
CA ALA A 250 -4.41 -2.82 17.18
C ALA A 250 -4.47 -2.39 15.70
N ARG A 251 -4.47 -1.09 15.42
CA ARG A 251 -4.44 -0.56 14.03
C ARG A 251 -3.19 -0.98 13.25
N PHE A 252 -2.08 -1.19 13.94
CA PHE A 252 -0.82 -1.56 13.31
C PHE A 252 -0.67 -3.08 13.18
N LYS A 253 -1.39 -3.87 13.98
CA LYS A 253 -1.48 -5.32 13.83
C LYS A 253 -2.17 -5.73 12.53
N THR A 254 -3.11 -4.92 12.04
CA THR A 254 -3.82 -5.18 10.77
C THR A 254 -2.99 -4.84 9.52
N LYS A 255 -1.82 -4.25 9.69
CA LYS A 255 -0.92 -3.95 8.56
C LYS A 255 -0.13 -5.19 8.17
N SER A 256 0.37 -5.21 6.95
CA SER A 256 1.43 -6.13 6.54
C SER A 256 2.66 -5.94 7.43
N GLN A 257 3.29 -7.04 7.79
CA GLN A 257 4.48 -7.04 8.64
C GLN A 257 5.68 -7.36 7.76
N TRP A 258 6.70 -6.53 7.82
CA TRP A 258 7.92 -6.68 7.05
C TRP A 258 9.11 -6.69 7.99
N VAL A 259 10.18 -7.39 7.65
CA VAL A 259 11.45 -7.31 8.36
C VAL A 259 12.48 -6.65 7.45
N ALA A 260 13.31 -5.76 8.02
CA ALA A 260 14.51 -5.30 7.34
C ALA A 260 15.71 -6.13 7.78
N GLN A 261 16.36 -6.78 6.82
CA GLN A 261 17.56 -7.57 7.05
C GLN A 261 18.75 -6.86 6.41
N ALA A 262 19.83 -6.75 7.17
CA ALA A 262 21.12 -6.34 6.65
C ALA A 262 21.63 -7.33 5.60
N ILE A 263 22.22 -6.81 4.52
CA ILE A 263 22.93 -7.60 3.49
C ILE A 263 24.44 -7.38 3.63
#